data_AF-A0A336JL59-F1
#
_entry.id   AF-A0A336JL59-F1
#
_cell.length_a   1.000
_cell.length_b   1.000
_cell.length_c   1.000
_cell.angle_alpha   90.00
_cell.angle_beta   90.00
_cell.angle_gamma   90.00
#
_symmetry.space_group_name_H-M   'P 1'
#
loop_
_entity.id
_entity.type
_entity.pdbx_description
1 polymer ?
#
loop_
_entity_poly.entity_id
_entity_poly.type
_entity_poly.pdbx_seq_one_letter_code
_entity_poly.pdbx_strand_id
1 'polypeptide(L)'
;MVAAPAGGQQPDPNQAYYDKAKRALQELFEKAKAKNELHFVMALMPEFRGMQDGGWNTGEEAVQAFDQFTDHIKSLDQNSVVRVRIILAFYLMLSECSGFYEIPKKLMLTAEGKGNNIWPFQSLVKKHEKTGRAIDPNANAIMKNMMGHAYDIQLFELSEIQRGI
;
A
#
# COMPACT_ATOMS: atom_id res chain seq x y z
N MET A 1 -41.81 6.85 27.47
CA MET A 1 -41.05 6.36 26.30
C MET A 1 -39.58 6.37 26.67
N VAL A 2 -39.01 5.20 26.94
CA VAL A 2 -37.59 5.05 27.29
C VAL A 2 -36.81 5.06 25.97
N ALA A 3 -35.86 5.98 25.83
CA ALA A 3 -34.95 6.01 24.69
C ALA A 3 -34.16 4.70 24.63
N ALA A 4 -34.17 4.05 23.47
CA ALA A 4 -33.35 2.88 23.22
C ALA A 4 -31.86 3.26 23.33
N PRO A 5 -31.00 2.45 23.98
CA PRO A 5 -29.59 2.73 24.06
C PRO A 5 -28.97 2.63 22.65
N ALA A 6 -28.13 3.60 22.31
CA ALA A 6 -27.32 3.60 21.11
C ALA A 6 -26.58 2.26 21.01
N GLY A 7 -26.75 1.56 19.87
CA GLY A 7 -26.12 0.28 19.62
C GLY A 7 -24.62 0.39 19.84
N GLY A 8 -24.11 -0.33 20.85
CA GLY A 8 -22.69 -0.45 21.11
C GLY A 8 -22.03 -1.00 19.85
N GLN A 9 -21.15 -0.21 19.26
CA GLN A 9 -20.35 -0.61 18.10
C GLN A 9 -19.56 -1.85 18.51
N GLN A 10 -19.86 -3.00 17.91
CA GLN A 10 -19.11 -4.22 18.15
C GLN A 10 -17.63 -3.94 17.89
N PRO A 11 -16.71 -4.34 18.79
CA PRO A 11 -15.28 -4.15 18.57
C PRO A 11 -14.89 -4.79 17.24
N ASP A 12 -14.16 -4.03 16.41
CA ASP A 12 -13.73 -4.51 15.10
C ASP A 12 -12.85 -5.76 15.28
N PRO A 13 -13.23 -6.92 14.71
CA PRO A 13 -12.47 -8.16 14.87
C PRO A 13 -11.04 -8.06 14.32
N ASN A 14 -10.76 -7.07 13.46
CA ASN A 14 -9.46 -6.83 12.85
C ASN A 14 -8.63 -5.77 13.58
N GLN A 15 -9.11 -5.20 14.70
CA GLN A 15 -8.42 -4.12 15.41
C GLN A 15 -6.97 -4.47 15.76
N ALA A 16 -6.73 -5.69 16.25
CA ALA A 16 -5.38 -6.15 16.59
C ALA A 16 -4.43 -6.18 15.38
N TYR A 17 -4.95 -6.51 14.19
CA TYR A 17 -4.19 -6.46 12.94
C TYR A 17 -3.88 -5.01 12.56
N TYR A 18 -4.85 -4.10 12.64
CA TYR A 18 -4.64 -2.69 12.32
C TYR A 18 -3.63 -2.02 13.24
N ASP A 19 -3.69 -2.30 14.55
CA ASP A 19 -2.74 -1.75 15.51
C ASP A 19 -1.32 -2.24 15.23
N LYS A 20 -1.17 -3.52 14.86
CA LYS A 20 0.12 -4.07 14.43
C LYS A 20 0.61 -3.44 13.14
N ALA A 21 -0.25 -3.32 12.14
CA ALA A 21 0.09 -2.70 10.87
C ALA A 21 0.54 -1.24 11.04
N LYS A 22 -0.17 -0.48 11.87
CA LYS A 22 0.17 0.90 12.20
C LYS A 22 1.54 0.99 12.87
N ARG A 23 1.82 0.17 13.89
CA ARG A 23 3.13 0.17 14.57
C ARG A 23 4.27 -0.19 13.62
N ALA A 24 4.11 -1.26 12.84
CA ALA A 24 5.13 -1.74 11.91
C ALA A 24 5.43 -0.71 10.80
N LEU A 25 4.41 -0.07 10.24
CA LEU A 25 4.59 0.99 9.26
C LEU A 25 5.21 2.25 9.86
N GLN A 26 4.81 2.62 11.09
CA GLN A 26 5.39 3.76 11.80
C GLN A 26 6.88 3.53 12.12
N GLU A 27 7.26 2.32 12.54
CA GLU A 27 8.67 1.95 12.75
C GLU A 27 9.48 2.10 11.44
N LEU A 28 8.96 1.60 10.32
CA LEU A 28 9.61 1.77 9.01
C LEU A 28 9.78 3.25 8.66
N PHE A 29 8.75 4.06 8.89
CA PHE A 29 8.73 5.49 8.62
C PHE A 29 9.84 6.20 9.40
N GLU A 30 9.89 5.98 10.72
CA GLU A 30 10.87 6.61 11.60
C GLU A 30 12.29 6.14 11.27
N LYS A 31 12.50 4.85 10.96
CA LYS A 31 13.82 4.34 10.54
C LYS A 31 14.28 4.98 9.23
N ALA A 32 13.41 5.05 8.22
CA ALA A 32 13.76 5.65 6.93
C ALA A 32 14.06 7.15 7.07
N LYS A 33 13.21 7.88 7.82
CA LYS A 33 13.39 9.30 8.10
C LYS A 33 14.71 9.57 8.84
N ALA A 34 14.99 8.80 9.89
CA ALA A 34 16.24 8.95 10.66
C ALA A 34 17.49 8.61 9.85
N LYS A 35 17.38 7.71 8.85
CA LYS A 35 18.49 7.30 8.01
C LYS A 35 18.85 8.36 6.95
N ASN A 36 17.86 8.88 6.23
CA ASN A 36 18.05 9.93 5.23
C ASN A 36 16.73 10.64 4.91
N GLU A 37 16.57 11.86 5.39
CA GLU A 37 15.34 12.65 5.26
C GLU A 37 14.96 12.96 3.80
N LEU A 38 15.95 13.28 2.95
CA LEU A 38 15.70 13.57 1.54
C LEU A 38 15.16 12.34 0.80
N HIS A 39 15.84 11.19 0.93
CA HIS A 39 15.38 9.95 0.31
C HIS A 39 14.07 9.44 0.91
N PHE A 40 13.82 9.70 2.19
CA PHE A 40 12.53 9.45 2.83
C PHE A 40 11.43 10.27 2.16
N VAL A 41 11.59 11.58 2.03
CA VAL A 41 10.62 12.46 1.37
C VAL A 41 10.39 12.05 -0.09
N MET A 42 11.47 11.73 -0.83
CA MET A 42 11.35 11.23 -2.20
C MET A 42 10.66 9.86 -2.31
N ALA A 43 10.75 9.01 -1.28
CA ALA A 43 10.07 7.72 -1.25
C ALA A 43 8.54 7.88 -1.11
N LEU A 44 8.09 8.97 -0.47
CA LEU A 44 6.67 9.30 -0.29
C LEU A 44 6.03 9.97 -1.49
N MET A 45 6.84 10.47 -2.43
CA MET A 45 6.38 11.13 -3.65
C MET A 45 6.44 10.15 -4.83
N PRO A 46 5.34 9.47 -5.18
CA PRO A 46 5.28 8.65 -6.39
C PRO A 46 5.47 9.48 -7.69
N GLU A 47 5.35 10.81 -7.60
CA GLU A 47 5.38 11.79 -8.69
C GLU A 47 6.70 11.88 -9.47
N PHE A 48 7.81 11.36 -8.93
CA PHE A 48 9.15 11.48 -9.55
C PHE A 48 9.41 10.56 -10.76
N ARG A 49 8.44 9.77 -11.21
CA ARG A 49 8.54 9.06 -12.49
C ARG A 49 8.26 10.05 -13.62
N GLY A 50 9.32 10.57 -14.23
CA GLY A 50 9.27 11.63 -15.24
C GLY A 50 8.51 11.36 -16.56
N MET A 51 7.77 10.24 -16.68
CA MET A 51 6.86 10.02 -17.81
C MET A 51 5.42 9.89 -17.31
N GLN A 52 4.72 11.02 -17.35
CA GLN A 52 3.29 11.15 -17.12
C GLN A 52 2.57 11.00 -18.47
N ASP A 53 2.33 9.76 -18.91
CA ASP A 53 1.51 9.48 -20.09
C ASP A 53 0.01 9.42 -19.71
N GLY A 54 -0.89 9.41 -20.69
CA GLY A 54 -2.33 9.29 -20.47
C GLY A 54 -2.69 8.04 -19.66
N GLY A 55 -3.33 8.22 -18.51
CA GLY A 55 -3.66 7.15 -17.56
C GLY A 55 -2.87 7.21 -16.25
N TRP A 56 -1.97 8.20 -16.09
CA TRP A 56 -1.27 8.45 -14.84
C TRP A 56 -2.12 9.27 -13.87
N ASN A 57 -2.36 8.74 -12.66
CA ASN A 57 -2.95 9.49 -11.55
C ASN A 57 -1.84 9.96 -10.63
N THR A 58 -1.85 11.26 -10.28
CA THR A 58 -0.97 11.80 -9.24
C THR A 58 -1.33 11.20 -7.88
N GLY A 59 -0.43 11.25 -6.90
CA GLY A 59 -0.75 10.88 -5.52
C GLY A 59 -1.88 11.74 -4.94
N GLU A 60 -1.99 13.00 -5.38
CA GLU A 60 -3.13 13.87 -5.04
C GLU A 60 -4.46 13.33 -5.58
N GLU A 61 -4.53 12.96 -6.86
CA GLU A 61 -5.73 12.38 -7.47
C GLU A 61 -6.11 11.06 -6.78
N ALA A 62 -5.12 10.26 -6.39
CA ALA A 62 -5.35 9.02 -5.66
C ALA A 62 -5.94 9.26 -4.25
N VAL A 63 -5.48 10.30 -3.54
CA VAL A 63 -6.04 10.70 -2.24
C VAL A 63 -7.47 11.22 -2.40
N GLN A 64 -7.71 12.08 -3.38
CA GLN A 64 -9.06 12.59 -3.67
C GLN A 64 -10.02 11.46 -4.05
N ALA A 65 -9.58 10.53 -4.90
CA ALA A 65 -10.35 9.33 -5.23
C ALA A 65 -10.63 8.48 -3.98
N PHE A 66 -9.63 8.27 -3.12
CA PHE A 66 -9.82 7.53 -1.87
C PHE A 66 -10.92 8.14 -1.00
N ASP A 67 -10.90 9.46 -0.81
CA ASP A 67 -11.91 10.17 -0.01
C ASP A 67 -13.30 10.03 -0.65
N GLN A 68 -13.41 10.24 -1.97
CA GLN A 68 -14.67 10.11 -2.71
C GLN A 68 -15.25 8.69 -2.66
N PHE A 69 -14.43 7.66 -2.89
CA PHE A 69 -14.86 6.27 -2.79
C PHE A 69 -15.29 5.93 -1.37
N THR A 70 -14.52 6.37 -0.37
CA THR A 70 -14.80 6.12 1.05
C THR A 70 -16.12 6.75 1.47
N ASP A 71 -16.36 8.01 1.11
CA ASP A 71 -17.60 8.72 1.42
C ASP A 71 -18.79 8.10 0.70
N HIS A 72 -18.63 7.70 -0.56
CA HIS A 72 -19.67 7.00 -1.27
C HIS A 72 -20.00 5.63 -0.63
N ILE A 73 -18.99 4.84 -0.26
CA ILE A 73 -19.18 3.55 0.43
C ILE A 73 -19.88 3.73 1.79
N LYS A 74 -19.56 4.80 2.52
CA LYS A 74 -20.22 5.15 3.79
C LYS A 74 -21.67 5.60 3.60
N SER A 75 -21.99 6.21 2.46
CA SER A 75 -23.36 6.65 2.13
C SER A 75 -24.31 5.49 1.78
N LEU A 76 -23.76 4.34 1.40
CA LEU A 76 -24.53 3.16 1.01
C LEU A 76 -24.94 2.32 2.21
N ASP A 77 -26.12 1.69 2.12
CA ASP A 77 -26.60 0.75 3.14
C ASP A 77 -25.60 -0.41 3.36
N GLN A 78 -25.40 -0.81 4.62
CA GLN A 78 -24.41 -1.81 4.98
C GLN A 78 -24.68 -3.19 4.35
N ASN A 79 -25.96 -3.52 4.11
CA ASN A 79 -26.38 -4.79 3.50
C ASN A 79 -26.50 -4.70 1.97
N SER A 80 -26.16 -3.57 1.36
CA SER A 80 -26.24 -3.39 -0.08
C SER A 80 -25.18 -4.20 -0.83
N VAL A 81 -25.61 -5.04 -1.76
CA VAL A 81 -24.71 -5.75 -2.69
C VAL A 81 -23.89 -4.77 -3.54
N VAL A 82 -24.45 -3.60 -3.85
CA VAL A 82 -23.74 -2.54 -4.60
C VAL A 82 -22.55 -2.03 -3.81
N ARG A 83 -22.70 -1.85 -2.50
CA ARG A 83 -21.61 -1.44 -1.60
C ARG A 83 -20.44 -2.41 -1.65
N VAL A 84 -20.72 -3.72 -1.60
CA VAL A 84 -19.69 -4.77 -1.69
C VAL A 84 -18.97 -4.71 -3.05
N ARG A 85 -19.70 -4.55 -4.15
CA ARG A 85 -19.10 -4.44 -5.50
C ARG A 85 -18.20 -3.23 -5.64
N ILE A 86 -18.60 -2.08 -5.08
CA ILE A 86 -17.80 -0.84 -5.12
C ILE A 86 -16.54 -0.99 -4.26
N ILE A 87 -16.63 -1.60 -3.07
CA ILE A 87 -15.45 -1.91 -2.25
C ILE A 87 -14.46 -2.80 -3.01
N LEU A 88 -14.94 -3.86 -3.67
CA LEU A 88 -14.09 -4.76 -4.45
C LEU A 88 -13.49 -4.06 -5.67
N ALA A 89 -14.26 -3.23 -6.38
CA ALA A 89 -13.75 -2.43 -7.50
C ALA A 89 -12.65 -1.46 -7.04
N PHE A 90 -12.85 -0.79 -5.91
CA PHE A 90 -11.86 0.11 -5.33
C PHE A 90 -10.59 -0.64 -4.89
N TYR A 91 -10.74 -1.82 -4.26
CA TYR A 91 -9.61 -2.68 -3.94
C TYR A 91 -8.80 -3.10 -5.18
N LEU A 92 -9.47 -3.47 -6.27
CA LEU A 92 -8.80 -3.81 -7.53
C LEU A 92 -7.98 -2.62 -8.06
N MET A 93 -8.55 -1.42 -8.04
CA MET A 93 -7.83 -0.20 -8.45
C MET A 93 -6.63 0.08 -7.56
N LEU A 94 -6.77 -0.03 -6.23
CA LEU A 94 -5.64 0.13 -5.30
C LEU A 94 -4.55 -0.94 -5.50
N SER A 95 -4.94 -2.17 -5.84
CA SER A 95 -3.99 -3.26 -6.10
C SER A 95 -3.21 -3.05 -7.41
N GLU A 96 -3.78 -2.31 -8.37
CA GLU A 96 -3.09 -1.91 -9.60
C GLU A 96 -2.30 -0.61 -9.45
N CYS A 97 -2.64 0.23 -8.45
CA CYS A 97 -1.86 1.42 -8.10
C CYS A 97 -0.49 1.01 -7.51
N SER A 98 0.54 1.04 -8.36
CA SER A 98 1.90 0.64 -8.00
C SER A 98 2.48 1.39 -6.78
N GLY A 99 1.97 2.59 -6.47
CA GLY A 99 2.36 3.37 -5.29
C GLY A 99 2.17 2.66 -3.95
N PHE A 100 1.14 1.81 -3.82
CA PHE A 100 0.85 1.11 -2.57
C PHE A 100 1.98 0.18 -2.13
N TYR A 101 2.60 -0.51 -3.08
CA TYR A 101 3.71 -1.43 -2.82
C TYR A 101 5.08 -0.73 -2.90
N GLU A 102 5.19 0.30 -3.73
CA GLU A 102 6.46 0.98 -3.97
C GLU A 102 6.88 1.86 -2.80
N ILE A 103 5.95 2.56 -2.14
CA ILE A 103 6.28 3.45 -1.03
C ILE A 103 6.93 2.65 0.12
N PRO A 104 6.32 1.56 0.64
CA PRO A 104 6.97 0.75 1.66
C PRO A 104 8.32 0.20 1.20
N LYS A 105 8.43 -0.26 -0.05
CA LYS A 105 9.69 -0.82 -0.56
C LYS A 105 10.80 0.24 -0.67
N LYS A 106 10.48 1.45 -1.14
CA LYS A 106 11.41 2.59 -1.19
C LYS A 106 11.85 3.00 0.21
N LEU A 107 10.92 3.03 1.18
CA LEU A 107 11.26 3.30 2.57
C LEU A 107 12.19 2.24 3.16
N MET A 108 12.01 0.95 2.84
CA MET A 108 12.94 -0.11 3.26
C MET A 108 14.33 0.10 2.67
N LEU A 109 14.43 0.46 1.38
CA LEU A 109 15.71 0.78 0.73
C LEU A 109 16.38 2.00 1.37
N THR A 110 15.60 3.03 1.70
CA THR A 110 16.08 4.19 2.43
C THR A 110 16.59 3.81 3.82
N ALA A 111 15.85 2.99 4.57
CA ALA A 111 16.25 2.50 5.90
C ALA A 111 17.57 1.69 5.85
N GLU A 112 17.78 0.91 4.79
CA GLU A 112 19.04 0.18 4.55
C GLU A 112 20.20 1.12 4.11
N GLY A 113 19.89 2.35 3.70
CA GLY A 113 20.86 3.31 3.17
C GLY A 113 21.12 3.19 1.66
N LYS A 114 20.28 2.44 0.92
CA LYS A 114 20.33 2.35 -0.54
C LYS A 114 19.64 3.52 -1.26
N GLY A 115 18.96 4.39 -0.51
CA GLY A 115 18.30 5.58 -1.01
C GLY A 115 17.01 5.29 -1.80
N ASN A 116 16.50 6.32 -2.48
CA ASN A 116 15.26 6.23 -3.24
C ASN A 116 15.50 5.60 -4.63
N ASN A 117 14.97 4.40 -4.84
CA ASN A 117 14.93 3.77 -6.16
C ASN A 117 13.57 4.02 -6.82
N ILE A 118 13.59 4.67 -7.99
CA ILE A 118 12.38 4.99 -8.77
C ILE A 118 11.64 3.71 -9.20
N TRP A 119 12.36 2.60 -9.38
CA TRP A 119 11.83 1.30 -9.80
C TRP A 119 12.27 0.17 -8.86
N PRO A 120 11.68 0.10 -7.65
CA PRO A 120 12.19 -0.76 -6.59
C PRO A 120 11.97 -2.27 -6.83
N PHE A 121 11.12 -2.63 -7.81
CA PHE A 121 10.80 -4.01 -8.20
C PHE A 121 11.37 -4.42 -9.56
N GLN A 122 12.28 -3.62 -10.14
CA GLN A 122 12.85 -3.90 -11.47
C GLN A 122 13.48 -5.30 -11.56
N SER A 123 14.08 -5.79 -10.47
CA SER A 123 14.69 -7.12 -10.41
C SER A 123 13.69 -8.28 -10.50
N LEU A 124 12.39 -8.02 -10.32
CA LEU A 124 11.33 -9.02 -10.45
C LEU A 124 10.74 -9.08 -11.86
N VAL A 125 11.04 -8.09 -12.72
CA VAL A 125 10.57 -8.05 -14.10
C VAL A 125 11.23 -9.17 -14.88
N LYS A 126 10.42 -10.02 -15.50
CA LYS A 126 10.90 -11.12 -16.35
C LYS A 126 10.81 -10.74 -17.81
N LYS A 127 11.60 -11.38 -18.67
CA LYS A 127 11.42 -11.27 -20.12
C LYS A 127 10.67 -12.50 -20.64
N HIS A 128 9.65 -12.28 -21.46
CA HIS A 128 8.94 -13.36 -22.11
C HIS A 128 9.84 -14.03 -23.15
N GLU A 129 10.07 -15.34 -23.01
CA GLU A 129 11.05 -16.09 -23.82
C GLU A 129 10.81 -15.99 -25.33
N LYS A 130 9.54 -16.04 -25.78
CA LYS A 130 9.20 -15.99 -27.22
C LYS A 130 9.08 -14.59 -27.82
N THR A 131 8.72 -13.58 -27.04
CA THR A 131 8.35 -12.24 -27.56
C THR A 131 9.32 -11.16 -27.14
N GLY A 132 10.22 -11.45 -26.18
CA GLY A 132 11.14 -10.49 -25.60
C GLY A 132 10.48 -9.40 -24.74
N ARG A 133 9.14 -9.40 -24.63
CA ARG A 133 8.38 -8.40 -23.87
C ARG A 133 8.68 -8.51 -22.38
N ALA A 134 8.73 -7.37 -21.70
CA ALA A 134 8.77 -7.33 -20.25
C ALA A 134 7.45 -7.87 -19.68
N ILE A 135 7.56 -8.73 -18.67
CA ILE A 135 6.46 -9.25 -17.88
C ILE A 135 6.62 -8.66 -16.49
N ASP A 136 5.68 -7.80 -16.11
CA ASP A 136 5.65 -7.19 -14.80
C ASP A 136 5.38 -8.23 -13.70
N PRO A 137 5.93 -8.05 -12.49
CA PRO A 137 5.68 -8.95 -11.38
C PRO A 137 4.23 -8.89 -10.94
N ASN A 138 3.65 -10.04 -10.63
CA ASN A 138 2.33 -10.08 -9.98
C ASN A 138 2.43 -9.69 -8.50
N ALA A 139 1.27 -9.40 -7.88
CA ALA A 139 1.18 -9.01 -6.47
C ALA A 139 1.87 -10.01 -5.53
N ASN A 140 1.70 -11.33 -5.75
CA ASN A 140 2.33 -12.35 -4.92
C ASN A 140 3.88 -12.28 -4.94
N ALA A 141 4.48 -12.03 -6.10
CA ALA A 141 5.92 -11.86 -6.23
C ALA A 141 6.41 -10.59 -5.52
N ILE A 142 5.64 -9.50 -5.64
CA ILE A 142 5.90 -8.23 -4.94
C ILE A 142 5.85 -8.43 -3.42
N MET A 143 4.76 -9.01 -2.90
CA MET A 143 4.57 -9.27 -1.47
C MET A 143 5.69 -10.17 -0.92
N LYS A 144 6.06 -11.23 -1.63
CA LYS A 144 7.15 -12.12 -1.20
C LYS A 144 8.50 -11.41 -1.15
N ASN A 145 8.77 -10.52 -2.10
CA ASN A 145 9.98 -9.70 -2.08
C ASN A 145 9.98 -8.71 -0.91
N MET A 146 8.85 -8.06 -0.62
CA MET A 146 8.74 -7.13 0.50
C MET A 146 8.89 -7.85 1.84
N MET A 147 8.25 -9.01 2.01
CA MET A 147 8.37 -9.82 3.24
C MET A 147 9.83 -10.20 3.51
N GLY A 148 10.53 -10.75 2.50
CA GLY A 148 11.94 -11.10 2.64
C GLY A 148 12.79 -9.89 3.00
N HIS A 149 12.59 -8.76 2.31
CA HIS A 149 13.34 -7.54 2.58
C HIS A 149 13.09 -6.99 4.00
N ALA A 150 11.83 -6.96 4.45
CA ALA A 150 11.47 -6.54 5.80
C ALA A 150 12.15 -7.42 6.86
N TYR A 151 12.17 -8.74 6.63
CA TYR A 151 12.86 -9.68 7.50
C TYR A 151 14.37 -9.41 7.55
N ASP A 152 15.00 -9.19 6.40
CA ASP A 152 16.45 -8.94 6.28
C ASP A 152 16.88 -7.67 7.03
N ILE A 153 16.04 -6.63 7.05
CA ILE A 153 16.29 -5.38 7.80
C ILE A 153 15.70 -5.40 9.23
N GLN A 154 15.34 -6.58 9.73
CA GLN A 154 14.86 -6.83 11.10
C GLN A 154 13.54 -6.10 11.45
N LEU A 155 12.72 -5.79 10.45
CA LEU A 155 11.34 -5.30 10.63
C LEU A 155 10.37 -6.48 10.62
N PHE A 156 10.42 -7.30 11.66
CA PHE A 156 9.68 -8.57 11.70
C PHE A 156 8.16 -8.38 11.70
N GLU A 157 7.63 -7.42 12.47
CA GLU A 157 6.18 -7.15 12.45
C GLU A 157 5.70 -6.71 11.07
N LEU A 158 6.53 -5.96 10.34
CA LEU A 158 6.25 -5.53 8.96
C LEU A 158 6.23 -6.73 7.99
N SER A 159 7.17 -7.66 8.16
CA SER A 159 7.15 -8.91 7.39
C SER A 159 5.91 -9.75 7.67
N GLU A 160 5.41 -9.76 8.91
CA GLU A 160 4.25 -10.54 9.31
C GLU A 160 2.93 -9.95 8.78
N ILE A 161 2.75 -8.62 8.83
CA ILE A 161 1.52 -8.01 8.28
C ILE A 161 1.41 -8.19 6.77
N GLN A 162 2.56 -8.24 6.06
CA GLN A 162 2.62 -8.48 4.62
C GLN A 162 2.32 -9.94 4.25
N ARG A 163 2.31 -10.86 5.22
CA ARG A 163 1.91 -12.26 5.03
C ARG A 163 0.40 -12.46 5.16
N GLY A 164 -0.29 -11.56 5.87
CA GLY A 164 -1.73 -11.62 6.13
C GLY A 164 -2.61 -10.92 5.10
N ILE A 165 -2.02 -10.28 4.09
CA ILE A 165 -2.68 -9.70 2.91
C ILE A 165 -2.55 -10.72 1.77
#